data_AF-A0A0P7YEQ4-F1
#
_entry.id   AF-A0A0P7YEQ4-F1
#
_cell.length_a   1.000
_cell.length_b   1.000
_cell.length_c   1.000
_cell.angle_alpha   90.00
_cell.angle_beta   90.00
_cell.angle_gamma   90.00
#
_symmetry.space_group_name_H-M   'P 1'
#
loop_
_entity.id
_entity.type
_entity.pdbx_description
1 polymer ?
#
loop_
_entity_poly.entity_id
_entity_poly.type
_entity_poly.pdbx_seq_one_letter_code
_entity_poly.pdbx_strand_id
1 'polypeptide(L)'
;MKMVSRLPAFWISALLVTLGFSWITYEMLAGNIFSDFLAHLDIWNFYQERGKIPFPPFYYLTFFGISTVIPGSKSLKIALLLLIGISWLAKYLLTYHFLKNEIRENPWLAWIPLGLLLMFPLILLGWEGDYWLLGKMTPNLWHNGSTIFVFPFCMLLFWEVRKWCIGSQPNFIPLISWTLLILLIKPSYLFGLIPGLMVMAIFSNTSRKSVFPIGIYSVLVLAFLLGSKWLIFSETAVDSLFYNFNARGDVILDPFRVWLKLSESPLWDLLGSFPLLIASLIFFGKTFWANPEFRLAFLTFSFGMLVFFIFAESGPGYLDGNFYWQIPISLFLLYLMIAKVLLSSFFQKQQLNTNSFQRIGILLAFFLLHVLSGLAYLIRISESGITL
;
A
#
# COMPACT_ATOMS: atom_id res chain seq x y z
N MET A 1 17.50 -8.77 -34.48
CA MET A 1 17.14 -8.07 -33.22
C MET A 1 15.91 -7.20 -33.49
N LYS A 2 14.69 -7.76 -33.41
CA LYS A 2 13.46 -7.00 -33.71
C LYS A 2 13.22 -6.00 -32.57
N MET A 3 13.26 -4.71 -32.88
CA MET A 3 12.77 -3.65 -32.00
C MET A 3 11.29 -3.92 -31.73
N VAL A 4 10.99 -4.53 -30.59
CA VAL A 4 9.64 -4.49 -30.01
C VAL A 4 9.36 -3.00 -29.80
N SER A 5 8.44 -2.44 -30.59
CA SER A 5 7.93 -1.10 -30.39
C SER A 5 7.59 -0.97 -28.91
N ARG A 6 8.14 0.04 -28.23
CA ARG A 6 7.77 0.33 -26.85
C ARG A 6 6.24 0.42 -26.82
N LEU A 7 5.60 -0.53 -26.15
CA LEU A 7 4.16 -0.75 -26.22
C LEU A 7 3.43 0.57 -25.98
N PRO A 8 2.60 1.06 -26.92
CA PRO A 8 1.78 2.27 -26.72
C PRO A 8 1.03 2.24 -25.38
N ALA A 9 0.61 1.05 -24.94
CA ALA A 9 -0.04 0.83 -23.65
C ALA A 9 0.77 1.35 -22.44
N PHE A 10 2.10 1.26 -22.45
CA PHE A 10 2.92 1.79 -21.35
C PHE A 10 2.79 3.31 -21.23
N TRP A 11 2.95 4.02 -22.34
CA TRP A 11 2.90 5.49 -22.37
C TRP A 11 1.49 5.99 -22.12
N ILE A 12 0.48 5.33 -22.70
CA ILE A 12 -0.93 5.65 -22.46
C ILE A 12 -1.27 5.45 -20.97
N SER A 13 -0.91 4.31 -20.39
CA SER A 13 -1.15 4.05 -18.97
C SER A 13 -0.40 5.04 -18.06
N ALA A 14 0.85 5.38 -18.38
CA ALA A 14 1.60 6.39 -17.63
C ALA A 14 0.92 7.76 -17.68
N LEU A 15 0.42 8.15 -18.85
CA LEU A 15 -0.34 9.39 -19.05
C LEU A 15 -1.66 9.36 -18.27
N LEU A 16 -2.41 8.26 -18.34
CA LEU A 16 -3.66 8.08 -17.58
C LEU A 16 -3.43 8.13 -16.07
N VAL A 17 -2.38 7.50 -15.57
CA VAL A 17 -2.00 7.59 -14.15
C VAL A 17 -1.66 9.03 -13.79
N THR A 18 -0.82 9.70 -14.58
CA THR A 18 -0.38 11.07 -14.28
C THR A 18 -1.55 12.04 -14.30
N LEU A 19 -2.33 12.08 -15.39
CA LEU A 19 -3.43 13.02 -15.55
C LEU A 19 -4.62 12.65 -14.66
N GLY A 20 -5.01 11.38 -14.63
CA GLY A 20 -6.16 10.91 -13.86
C GLY A 20 -5.98 11.08 -12.35
N PHE A 21 -4.85 10.64 -11.79
CA PHE A 21 -4.62 10.84 -10.35
C PHE A 21 -4.31 12.28 -9.99
N SER A 22 -3.69 13.07 -10.87
CA SER A 22 -3.55 14.51 -10.62
C SER A 22 -4.91 15.20 -10.61
N TRP A 23 -5.83 14.84 -11.51
CA TRP A 23 -7.19 15.37 -11.51
C TRP A 23 -7.93 15.02 -10.21
N ILE A 24 -7.94 13.74 -9.81
CA ILE A 24 -8.58 13.31 -8.55
C ILE A 24 -7.98 14.04 -7.35
N THR A 25 -6.65 14.17 -7.31
CA THR A 25 -5.94 14.88 -6.23
C THR A 25 -6.29 16.37 -6.21
N TYR A 26 -6.45 16.99 -7.39
CA TYR A 26 -6.90 18.37 -7.50
C TYR A 26 -8.30 18.55 -6.91
N GLU A 27 -9.25 17.68 -7.26
CA GLU A 27 -10.62 17.71 -6.72
C GLU A 27 -10.63 17.52 -5.19
N MET A 28 -9.77 16.65 -4.66
CA MET A 28 -9.56 16.47 -3.22
C MET A 28 -9.01 17.74 -2.54
N LEU A 29 -8.05 18.42 -3.16
CA LEU A 29 -7.47 19.68 -2.65
C LEU A 29 -8.38 20.91 -2.83
N ALA A 30 -9.33 20.82 -3.76
CA ALA A 30 -10.41 21.78 -3.93
C ALA A 30 -11.52 21.61 -2.88
N GLY A 31 -11.55 20.46 -2.18
CA GLY A 31 -12.58 20.14 -1.19
C GLY A 31 -13.84 19.52 -1.79
N ASN A 32 -13.82 19.16 -3.08
CA ASN A 32 -14.94 18.50 -3.75
C ASN A 32 -15.01 17.00 -3.42
N ILE A 33 -13.87 16.41 -3.04
CA ILE A 33 -13.74 15.00 -2.66
C ILE A 33 -13.09 14.93 -1.27
N PHE A 34 -13.63 14.10 -0.39
CA PHE A 34 -13.05 13.88 0.94
C PHE A 34 -11.64 13.30 0.84
N SER A 35 -10.69 13.89 1.59
CA SER A 35 -9.33 13.38 1.74
C SER A 35 -8.63 13.94 2.98
N ASP A 36 -7.56 13.28 3.41
CA ASP A 36 -6.68 13.80 4.47
C ASP A 36 -5.74 14.93 3.99
N PHE A 37 -5.76 15.28 2.69
CA PHE A 37 -4.81 16.23 2.11
C PHE A 37 -4.96 17.63 2.71
N LEU A 38 -6.19 18.11 2.87
CA LEU A 38 -6.44 19.42 3.49
C LEU A 38 -6.03 19.40 4.97
N ALA A 39 -6.36 18.33 5.70
CA ALA A 39 -5.95 18.15 7.09
C ALA A 39 -4.42 18.16 7.23
N HIS A 40 -3.67 17.56 6.30
CA HIS A 40 -2.21 17.61 6.31
C HIS A 40 -1.65 19.01 6.06
N LEU A 41 -2.31 19.85 5.25
CA LEU A 41 -1.94 21.25 5.09
C LEU A 41 -2.18 22.05 6.37
N ASP A 42 -3.31 21.79 7.04
CA ASP A 42 -3.64 22.45 8.31
C ASP A 42 -2.67 22.04 9.41
N ILE A 43 -2.31 20.75 9.51
CA ILE A 43 -1.28 20.24 10.41
C ILE A 43 0.06 20.94 10.14
N TRP A 44 0.46 21.07 8.87
CA TRP A 44 1.71 21.76 8.54
C TRP A 44 1.72 23.21 9.02
N ASN A 45 0.69 23.99 8.67
CA ASN A 45 0.60 25.40 9.06
C ASN A 45 0.63 25.56 10.58
N PHE A 46 -0.13 24.72 11.30
CA PHE A 46 -0.18 24.73 12.76
C PHE A 46 1.19 24.53 13.42
N TYR A 47 1.98 23.56 12.93
CA TYR A 47 3.32 23.29 13.45
C TYR A 47 4.31 24.38 13.05
N GLN A 48 4.23 24.86 11.80
CA GLN A 48 5.11 25.91 11.28
C GLN A 48 4.96 27.22 12.06
N GLU A 49 3.74 27.64 12.39
CA GLU A 49 3.45 28.83 13.22
C GLU A 49 4.08 28.75 14.61
N ARG A 50 4.37 27.54 15.10
CA ARG A 50 5.00 27.26 16.39
C ARG A 50 6.50 26.99 16.28
N GLY A 51 7.09 27.14 15.09
CA GLY A 51 8.49 26.83 14.83
C GLY A 51 8.82 25.34 14.98
N LYS A 52 7.83 24.46 14.79
CA LYS A 52 7.95 23.00 14.92
C LYS A 52 7.73 22.31 13.57
N ILE A 53 8.09 21.03 13.50
CA ILE A 53 7.88 20.16 12.33
C ILE A 53 7.01 18.97 12.78
N PRO A 54 5.93 18.61 12.05
CA PRO A 54 5.14 17.43 12.37
C PRO A 54 5.98 16.16 12.24
N PHE A 55 5.74 15.16 13.10
CA PHE A 55 6.39 13.85 13.01
C PHE A 55 5.38 12.78 12.55
N PRO A 56 5.73 11.87 11.62
CA PRO A 56 7.00 11.76 10.90
C PRO A 56 7.26 12.90 9.89
N PRO A 57 8.49 13.42 9.78
CA PRO A 57 8.72 14.72 9.17
C PRO A 57 8.81 14.70 7.65
N PHE A 58 9.18 13.58 7.03
CA PHE A 58 9.65 13.59 5.64
C PHE A 58 8.53 13.86 4.64
N TYR A 59 7.30 13.42 4.91
CA TYR A 59 6.15 13.77 4.08
C TYR A 59 5.92 15.29 4.02
N TYR A 60 5.88 15.92 5.20
CA TYR A 60 5.65 17.34 5.37
C TYR A 60 6.78 18.20 4.81
N LEU A 61 8.02 17.86 5.15
CA LEU A 61 9.20 18.55 4.64
C LEU A 61 9.33 18.44 3.12
N THR A 62 8.87 17.34 2.51
CA THR A 62 8.95 17.16 1.06
C THR A 62 8.02 18.11 0.33
N PHE A 63 6.71 18.16 0.66
CA PHE A 63 5.83 19.09 -0.04
C PHE A 63 6.13 20.54 0.35
N PHE A 64 6.56 20.82 1.58
CA PHE A 64 7.04 22.15 1.94
C PHE A 64 8.25 22.57 1.10
N GLY A 65 9.26 21.70 0.99
CA GLY A 65 10.45 21.95 0.17
C GLY A 65 10.10 22.26 -1.29
N ILE A 66 9.22 21.46 -1.90
CA ILE A 66 8.70 21.72 -3.26
C ILE A 66 7.97 23.07 -3.33
N SER A 67 7.22 23.46 -2.29
CA SER A 67 6.48 24.73 -2.28
C SER A 67 7.40 25.97 -2.30
N THR A 68 8.64 25.86 -1.82
CA THR A 68 9.57 27.00 -1.76
C THR A 68 10.03 27.50 -3.14
N VAL A 69 9.91 26.65 -4.18
CA VAL A 69 10.24 27.01 -5.57
C VAL A 69 9.01 27.37 -6.41
N ILE A 70 7.80 27.30 -5.83
CA ILE A 70 6.54 27.60 -6.51
C ILE A 70 6.04 28.98 -6.05
N PRO A 71 5.92 29.98 -6.95
CA PRO A 71 5.43 31.29 -6.56
C PRO A 71 3.91 31.27 -6.27
N GLY A 72 3.47 32.12 -5.34
CA GLY A 72 2.06 32.40 -5.08
C GLY A 72 1.49 31.78 -3.81
N SER A 73 0.30 32.24 -3.41
CA SER A 73 -0.37 31.85 -2.15
C SER A 73 -0.86 30.40 -2.11
N LYS A 74 -0.91 29.71 -3.26
CA LYS A 74 -1.32 28.31 -3.38
C LYS A 74 -0.13 27.34 -3.50
N SER A 75 1.09 27.80 -3.25
CA SER A 75 2.32 27.01 -3.44
C SER A 75 2.29 25.65 -2.72
N LEU A 76 1.83 25.61 -1.47
CA LEU A 76 1.70 24.37 -0.69
C LEU A 76 0.71 23.38 -1.30
N LYS A 77 -0.46 23.84 -1.75
CA LYS A 77 -1.46 22.98 -2.41
C LYS A 77 -0.91 22.39 -3.71
N ILE A 78 -0.23 23.21 -4.53
CA ILE A 78 0.38 22.76 -5.79
C ILE A 78 1.52 21.77 -5.50
N ALA A 79 2.34 22.03 -4.50
CA ALA A 79 3.42 21.13 -4.10
C ALA A 79 2.89 19.76 -3.65
N LEU A 80 1.82 19.74 -2.85
CA LEU A 80 1.17 18.51 -2.43
C LEU A 80 0.55 17.77 -3.63
N LEU A 81 -0.13 18.48 -4.54
CA LEU A 81 -0.63 17.91 -5.80
C LEU A 81 0.48 17.20 -6.60
N LEU A 82 1.62 17.87 -6.78
CA LEU A 82 2.78 17.32 -7.48
C LEU A 82 3.36 16.10 -6.76
N LEU A 83 3.50 16.17 -5.44
CA LEU A 83 4.02 15.06 -4.63
C LEU A 83 3.17 13.80 -4.79
N ILE A 84 1.84 13.94 -4.68
CA ILE A 84 0.90 12.82 -4.82
C ILE A 84 0.89 12.29 -6.26
N GLY A 85 0.87 13.16 -7.27
CA GLY A 85 0.94 12.77 -8.68
C GLY A 85 2.22 11.99 -9.03
N ILE A 86 3.38 12.48 -8.56
CA ILE A 86 4.69 11.80 -8.73
C ILE A 86 4.69 10.45 -8.01
N SER A 87 4.09 10.35 -6.82
CA SER A 87 4.02 9.12 -6.05
C SER A 87 3.21 8.03 -6.76
N TRP A 88 2.07 8.40 -7.35
CA TRP A 88 1.27 7.49 -8.18
C TRP A 88 2.00 7.04 -9.43
N LEU A 89 2.66 7.98 -10.13
CA LEU A 89 3.48 7.65 -11.29
C LEU A 89 4.63 6.71 -10.90
N ALA A 90 5.33 6.97 -9.81
CA ALA A 90 6.39 6.11 -9.30
C ALA A 90 5.85 4.70 -9.00
N LYS A 91 4.72 4.58 -8.28
CA LYS A 91 4.06 3.29 -8.03
C LYS A 91 3.74 2.54 -9.33
N TYR A 92 3.20 3.22 -10.34
CA TYR A 92 2.94 2.63 -11.65
C TYR A 92 4.23 2.14 -12.33
N LEU A 93 5.26 3.00 -12.41
CA LEU A 93 6.53 2.67 -13.06
C LEU A 93 7.22 1.48 -12.37
N LEU A 94 7.19 1.43 -11.04
CA LEU A 94 7.73 0.33 -10.26
C LEU A 94 6.94 -0.96 -10.53
N THR A 95 5.60 -0.90 -10.56
CA THR A 95 4.72 -2.03 -10.88
C THR A 95 4.97 -2.56 -12.29
N TYR A 96 5.05 -1.67 -13.28
CA TYR A 96 5.33 -2.03 -14.66
C TYR A 96 6.72 -2.65 -14.80
N HIS A 97 7.74 -2.00 -14.22
CA HIS A 97 9.11 -2.52 -14.25
C HIS A 97 9.20 -3.90 -13.60
N PHE A 98 8.41 -4.13 -12.55
CA PHE A 98 8.38 -5.39 -11.83
C PHE A 98 7.90 -6.56 -12.68
N LEU A 99 6.88 -6.32 -13.51
CA LEU A 99 6.24 -7.30 -14.38
C LEU A 99 6.74 -7.27 -15.82
N LYS A 100 7.74 -6.42 -16.12
CA LYS A 100 8.13 -6.09 -17.50
C LYS A 100 8.52 -7.32 -18.33
N ASN A 101 9.15 -8.32 -17.70
CA ASN A 101 9.64 -9.50 -18.40
C ASN A 101 8.48 -10.43 -18.76
N GLU A 102 7.44 -10.44 -17.93
CA GLU A 102 6.26 -11.27 -18.06
C GLU A 102 5.21 -10.67 -19.01
N ILE A 103 5.15 -9.34 -19.14
CA ILE A 103 4.15 -8.64 -19.98
C ILE A 103 4.66 -8.23 -21.36
N ARG A 104 5.97 -8.25 -21.61
CA ARG A 104 6.56 -7.70 -22.85
C ARG A 104 6.09 -8.41 -24.12
N GLU A 105 5.78 -9.70 -24.04
CA GLU A 105 5.43 -10.52 -25.20
C GLU A 105 3.99 -10.31 -25.68
N ASN A 106 3.10 -9.80 -24.82
CA ASN A 106 1.69 -9.60 -25.16
C ASN A 106 1.23 -8.18 -24.81
N PRO A 107 0.84 -7.37 -25.82
CA PRO A 107 0.43 -5.98 -25.62
C PRO A 107 -0.75 -5.81 -24.65
N TRP A 108 -1.63 -6.80 -24.56
CA TRP A 108 -2.78 -6.76 -23.65
C TRP A 108 -2.37 -6.90 -22.19
N LEU A 109 -1.31 -7.67 -21.90
CA LEU A 109 -0.79 -7.85 -20.54
C LEU A 109 -0.13 -6.57 -20.00
N ALA A 110 0.27 -5.65 -20.88
CA ALA A 110 0.83 -4.37 -20.48
C ALA A 110 -0.16 -3.46 -19.73
N TRP A 111 -1.46 -3.79 -19.74
CA TRP A 111 -2.50 -3.11 -18.97
C TRP A 111 -2.64 -3.62 -17.53
N ILE A 112 -2.07 -4.78 -17.19
CA ILE A 112 -2.15 -5.35 -15.83
C ILE A 112 -1.58 -4.39 -14.77
N PRO A 113 -0.42 -3.73 -14.97
CA PRO A 113 0.07 -2.73 -14.02
C PRO A 113 -0.93 -1.61 -13.73
N LEU A 114 -1.60 -1.08 -14.77
CA LEU A 114 -2.64 -0.06 -14.59
C LEU A 114 -3.83 -0.62 -13.80
N GLY A 115 -4.29 -1.82 -14.17
CA GLY A 115 -5.38 -2.49 -13.46
C GLY A 115 -5.07 -2.70 -11.97
N LEU A 116 -3.85 -3.13 -11.62
CA LEU A 116 -3.42 -3.29 -10.23
C LEU A 116 -3.55 -1.99 -9.42
N LEU A 117 -3.28 -0.82 -10.01
CA LEU A 117 -3.44 0.49 -9.36
C LEU A 117 -4.90 0.90 -9.16
N LEU A 118 -5.80 0.37 -9.98
CA LEU A 118 -7.24 0.64 -9.94
C LEU A 118 -8.02 -0.42 -9.14
N MET A 119 -7.37 -1.47 -8.65
CA MET A 119 -8.05 -2.50 -7.87
C MET A 119 -8.60 -1.95 -6.56
N PHE A 120 -9.84 -2.34 -6.24
CA PHE A 120 -10.51 -2.12 -4.97
C PHE A 120 -11.27 -3.38 -4.57
N PRO A 121 -11.63 -3.59 -3.29
CA PRO A 121 -12.56 -4.65 -2.89
C PRO A 121 -13.82 -4.66 -3.75
N LEU A 122 -14.39 -5.84 -3.97
CA LEU A 122 -15.63 -5.94 -4.74
C LEU A 122 -16.74 -5.15 -4.04
N ILE A 123 -17.50 -4.40 -4.85
CA ILE A 123 -18.71 -3.72 -4.40
C ILE A 123 -19.88 -4.71 -4.56
N LEU A 124 -20.38 -5.22 -3.45
CA LEU A 124 -21.50 -6.14 -3.32
C LEU A 124 -22.79 -5.33 -3.11
N LEU A 125 -23.22 -4.65 -4.16
CA LEU A 125 -24.37 -3.73 -4.17
C LEU A 125 -25.57 -4.30 -3.39
N GLY A 126 -25.98 -3.60 -2.32
CA GLY A 126 -27.13 -3.95 -1.49
C GLY A 126 -26.89 -5.03 -0.43
N TRP A 127 -25.72 -5.68 -0.42
CA TRP A 127 -25.31 -6.62 0.64
C TRP A 127 -24.27 -6.03 1.59
N GLU A 128 -23.58 -4.98 1.15
CA GLU A 128 -22.79 -4.08 1.98
C GLU A 128 -23.56 -2.79 2.25
N GLY A 129 -23.22 -2.12 3.36
CA GLY A 129 -23.79 -0.82 3.68
C GLY A 129 -23.16 0.33 2.89
N ASP A 130 -23.27 1.54 3.42
CA ASP A 130 -22.84 2.76 2.75
C ASP A 130 -21.33 3.05 2.84
N TYR A 131 -20.64 2.39 3.76
CA TYR A 131 -19.20 2.55 4.01
C TYR A 131 -18.40 1.53 3.21
N TRP A 132 -17.86 1.98 2.07
CA TRP A 132 -17.09 1.13 1.16
C TRP A 132 -15.61 0.99 1.54
N LEU A 133 -15.17 1.68 2.59
CA LEU A 133 -13.78 1.83 2.99
C LEU A 133 -13.60 1.55 4.49
N LEU A 134 -12.39 1.17 4.91
CA LEU A 134 -11.99 0.77 6.28
C LEU A 134 -12.67 -0.49 6.86
N GLY A 135 -13.95 -0.75 6.60
CA GLY A 135 -14.59 -2.04 6.85
C GLY A 135 -14.02 -3.15 5.96
N LYS A 136 -13.58 -2.78 4.76
CA LYS A 136 -12.95 -3.66 3.76
C LYS A 136 -11.44 -3.49 3.70
N MET A 137 -10.76 -4.52 3.18
CA MET A 137 -9.31 -4.55 3.02
C MET A 137 -8.94 -4.16 1.58
N THR A 138 -8.60 -2.90 1.35
CA THR A 138 -8.30 -2.40 0.00
C THR A 138 -6.80 -2.44 -0.32
N PRO A 139 -6.36 -2.86 -1.53
CA PRO A 139 -4.96 -2.77 -1.96
C PRO A 139 -4.55 -1.36 -2.39
N ASN A 140 -5.49 -0.43 -2.59
CA ASN A 140 -5.20 0.94 -3.02
C ASN A 140 -6.00 1.94 -2.19
N LEU A 141 -5.36 3.05 -1.83
CA LEU A 141 -5.97 4.19 -1.17
C LEU A 141 -5.68 5.45 -1.98
N TRP A 142 -6.71 6.25 -2.23
CA TRP A 142 -6.60 7.46 -3.05
C TRP A 142 -6.65 8.76 -2.25
N HIS A 143 -7.09 8.70 -0.99
CA HIS A 143 -7.36 9.87 -0.17
C HIS A 143 -6.38 10.02 1.01
N ASN A 144 -5.40 9.11 1.15
CA ASN A 144 -4.41 9.14 2.24
C ASN A 144 -3.01 9.52 1.72
N GLY A 145 -2.60 10.76 1.95
CA GLY A 145 -1.44 11.36 1.27
C GLY A 145 -0.12 10.75 1.73
N SER A 146 0.03 10.54 3.03
CA SER A 146 1.20 9.89 3.62
C SER A 146 1.36 8.44 3.16
N THR A 147 0.26 7.68 3.05
CA THR A 147 0.28 6.30 2.53
C THR A 147 0.61 6.25 1.03
N ILE A 148 0.07 7.18 0.22
CA ILE A 148 0.40 7.26 -1.20
C ILE A 148 1.89 7.57 -1.39
N PHE A 149 2.43 8.51 -0.61
CA PHE A 149 3.84 8.90 -0.71
C PHE A 149 4.81 7.79 -0.25
N VAL A 150 4.48 7.03 0.80
CA VAL A 150 5.37 5.95 1.29
C VAL A 150 5.39 4.72 0.37
N PHE A 151 4.33 4.52 -0.43
CA PHE A 151 4.09 3.31 -1.21
C PHE A 151 5.28 2.89 -2.10
N PRO A 152 5.88 3.79 -2.91
CA PRO A 152 7.02 3.43 -3.77
C PRO A 152 8.23 2.92 -2.97
N PHE A 153 8.49 3.50 -1.79
CA PHE A 153 9.60 3.09 -0.93
C PHE A 153 9.34 1.71 -0.30
N CYS A 154 8.09 1.41 0.07
CA CYS A 154 7.72 0.07 0.53
C CYS A 154 7.91 -0.99 -0.57
N MET A 155 7.62 -0.67 -1.83
CA MET A 155 7.89 -1.57 -2.96
C MET A 155 9.39 -1.80 -3.17
N LEU A 156 10.19 -0.73 -3.14
CA LEU A 156 11.64 -0.79 -3.25
C LEU A 156 12.26 -1.59 -2.10
N LEU A 157 11.77 -1.40 -0.87
CA LEU A 157 12.20 -2.20 0.28
C LEU A 157 11.85 -3.68 0.10
N PHE A 158 10.63 -3.99 -0.33
CA PHE A 158 10.23 -5.37 -0.62
C PHE A 158 11.16 -6.03 -1.66
N TRP A 159 11.61 -5.28 -2.67
CA TRP A 159 12.53 -5.80 -3.67
C TRP A 159 13.92 -6.13 -3.15
N GLU A 160 14.41 -5.40 -2.16
CA GLU A 160 15.66 -5.74 -1.49
C GLU A 160 15.44 -6.95 -0.56
N VAL A 161 14.45 -6.90 0.33
CA VAL A 161 14.22 -7.93 1.35
C VAL A 161 13.97 -9.31 0.74
N ARG A 162 13.20 -9.40 -0.36
CA ARG A 162 12.93 -10.69 -1.03
C ARG A 162 14.18 -11.39 -1.56
N LYS A 163 15.30 -10.68 -1.76
CA LYS A 163 16.56 -11.27 -2.26
C LYS A 163 17.02 -12.39 -1.32
N TRP A 164 16.88 -12.19 -0.01
CA TRP A 164 17.16 -13.24 0.98
C TRP A 164 16.34 -14.51 0.75
N CYS A 165 15.07 -14.37 0.36
CA CYS A 165 14.16 -15.48 0.13
C CYS A 165 14.47 -16.28 -1.15
N ILE A 166 15.16 -15.67 -2.11
CA ILE A 166 15.61 -16.33 -3.35
C ILE A 166 17.11 -16.72 -3.31
N GLY A 167 17.72 -16.70 -2.12
CA GLY A 167 19.12 -17.13 -1.93
C GLY A 167 20.18 -16.10 -2.31
N SER A 168 19.78 -14.86 -2.62
CA SER A 168 20.68 -13.74 -2.86
C SER A 168 20.79 -12.83 -1.62
N GLN A 169 21.79 -11.95 -1.58
CA GLN A 169 21.92 -10.94 -0.53
C GLN A 169 21.39 -9.60 -1.04
N PRO A 170 20.64 -8.85 -0.21
CA PRO A 170 20.28 -7.47 -0.53
C PRO A 170 21.52 -6.59 -0.54
N ASN A 171 21.39 -5.46 -1.22
CA ASN A 171 22.35 -4.38 -1.01
C ASN A 171 21.91 -3.63 0.25
N PHE A 172 22.79 -3.58 1.26
CA PHE A 172 22.46 -2.99 2.56
C PHE A 172 22.22 -1.48 2.49
N ILE A 173 22.84 -0.76 1.55
CA ILE A 173 22.64 0.69 1.38
C ILE A 173 21.19 0.99 1.02
N PRO A 174 20.63 0.53 -0.13
CA PRO A 174 19.24 0.77 -0.47
C PRO A 174 18.28 0.13 0.56
N LEU A 175 18.62 -1.04 1.12
CA LEU A 175 17.82 -1.65 2.18
C LEU A 175 17.60 -0.69 3.36
N ILE A 176 18.67 -0.14 3.92
CA ILE A 176 18.61 0.80 5.05
C ILE A 176 17.99 2.14 4.61
N SER A 177 18.34 2.66 3.43
CA SER A 177 17.78 3.92 2.93
C SER A 177 16.26 3.85 2.79
N TRP A 178 15.72 2.79 2.19
CA TRP A 178 14.26 2.63 2.05
C TRP A 178 13.58 2.47 3.40
N THR A 179 14.17 1.72 4.32
CA THR A 179 13.65 1.59 5.67
C THR A 179 13.60 2.92 6.41
N LEU A 180 14.66 3.74 6.33
CA LEU A 180 14.68 5.06 6.95
C LEU A 180 13.64 5.99 6.33
N LEU A 181 13.48 6.00 5.00
CA LEU A 181 12.43 6.79 4.36
C LEU A 181 11.03 6.34 4.81
N ILE A 182 10.78 5.04 4.92
CA ILE A 182 9.50 4.51 5.41
C ILE A 182 9.25 4.95 6.86
N LEU A 183 10.26 4.88 7.73
CA LEU A 183 10.17 5.34 9.12
C LEU A 183 9.86 6.84 9.22
N LEU A 184 10.47 7.65 8.37
CA LEU A 184 10.32 9.11 8.37
C LEU A 184 9.07 9.61 7.62
N ILE A 185 8.37 8.74 6.88
CA ILE A 185 7.10 9.05 6.21
C ILE A 185 5.93 8.42 6.96
N LYS A 186 5.88 7.08 7.03
CA LYS A 186 4.80 6.31 7.65
C LYS A 186 5.27 4.86 7.92
N PRO A 187 5.57 4.50 9.18
CA PRO A 187 6.24 3.24 9.50
C PRO A 187 5.34 1.99 9.42
N SER A 188 4.03 2.13 9.25
CA SER A 188 3.04 1.04 9.44
C SER A 188 3.34 -0.22 8.64
N TYR A 189 3.84 -0.11 7.40
CA TYR A 189 4.19 -1.27 6.57
C TYR A 189 5.20 -2.22 7.25
N LEU A 190 6.11 -1.69 8.09
CA LEU A 190 7.11 -2.48 8.79
C LEU A 190 6.50 -3.42 9.83
N PHE A 191 5.30 -3.10 10.35
CA PHE A 191 4.58 -3.96 11.30
C PHE A 191 4.16 -5.30 10.67
N GLY A 192 3.91 -5.34 9.37
CA GLY A 192 3.69 -6.60 8.64
C GLY A 192 5.00 -7.24 8.19
N LEU A 193 5.91 -6.44 7.63
CA LEU A 193 7.11 -6.95 6.98
C LEU A 193 8.08 -7.64 7.94
N ILE A 194 8.36 -7.03 9.09
CA ILE A 194 9.38 -7.56 10.02
C ILE A 194 8.99 -8.92 10.61
N PRO A 195 7.81 -9.11 11.22
CA PRO A 195 7.41 -10.44 11.68
C PRO A 195 7.27 -11.44 10.53
N GLY A 196 6.76 -11.00 9.37
CA GLY A 196 6.67 -11.86 8.18
C GLY A 196 8.03 -12.38 7.71
N LEU A 197 9.05 -11.51 7.70
CA LEU A 197 10.41 -11.85 7.36
C LEU A 197 11.06 -12.79 8.39
N MET A 198 10.83 -12.56 9.69
CA MET A 198 11.33 -13.43 10.76
C MET A 198 10.73 -14.84 10.68
N VAL A 199 9.41 -14.95 10.48
CA VAL A 199 8.74 -16.25 10.28
C VAL A 199 9.28 -16.93 9.04
N MET A 200 9.49 -16.20 7.94
CA MET A 200 10.10 -16.75 6.73
C MET A 200 11.52 -17.27 7.03
N ALA A 201 12.35 -16.54 7.76
CA ALA A 201 13.70 -16.98 8.10
C ALA A 201 13.73 -18.24 8.98
N ILE A 202 12.76 -18.43 9.87
CA ILE A 202 12.70 -19.58 10.79
C ILE A 202 12.09 -20.81 10.12
N PHE A 203 10.98 -20.65 9.39
CA PHE A 203 10.14 -21.78 8.96
C PHE A 203 10.25 -22.13 7.48
N SER A 204 10.95 -21.33 6.67
CA SER A 204 11.14 -21.65 5.25
C SER A 204 12.55 -22.16 4.97
N ASN A 205 12.72 -22.78 3.81
CA ASN A 205 14.03 -23.15 3.25
C ASN A 205 14.88 -21.91 2.84
N THR A 206 14.74 -20.79 3.55
CA THR A 206 15.66 -19.65 3.42
C THR A 206 17.07 -20.12 3.74
N SER A 207 18.05 -19.64 2.96
CA SER A 207 19.45 -20.00 3.17
C SER A 207 19.86 -19.69 4.60
N ARG A 208 20.51 -20.65 5.28
CA ARG A 208 21.04 -20.44 6.65
C ARG A 208 21.96 -19.21 6.72
N LYS A 209 22.63 -18.87 5.61
CA LYS A 209 23.48 -17.66 5.50
C LYS A 209 22.69 -16.35 5.57
N SER A 210 21.40 -16.37 5.27
CA SER A 210 20.52 -15.19 5.31
C SER A 210 19.82 -15.01 6.66
N VAL A 211 19.69 -16.05 7.48
CA VAL A 211 18.97 -16.00 8.77
C VAL A 211 19.60 -14.98 9.73
N PHE A 212 20.93 -14.99 9.88
CA PHE A 212 21.61 -14.09 10.79
C PHE A 212 21.52 -12.61 10.34
N PRO A 213 21.80 -12.24 9.07
CA PRO A 213 21.53 -10.90 8.56
C PRO A 213 20.09 -10.44 8.74
N ILE A 214 19.11 -11.32 8.50
CA ILE A 214 17.69 -11.02 8.75
C ILE A 214 17.46 -10.67 10.22
N GLY A 215 18.00 -11.47 11.15
CA GLY A 215 17.88 -11.21 12.59
C GLY A 215 18.42 -9.85 13.00
N ILE A 216 19.64 -9.50 12.54
CA ILE A 216 20.25 -8.18 12.81
C ILE A 216 19.37 -7.06 12.23
N TYR A 217 18.96 -7.19 10.97
CA TYR A 217 18.12 -6.20 10.31
C TYR A 217 16.78 -6.01 11.04
N SER A 218 16.12 -7.10 11.45
CA SER A 218 14.88 -7.04 12.21
C SER A 218 15.06 -6.33 13.55
N VAL A 219 16.13 -6.64 14.31
CA VAL A 219 16.43 -5.96 15.57
C VAL A 219 16.67 -4.47 15.36
N LEU A 220 17.42 -4.10 14.31
CA LEU A 220 17.68 -2.70 13.96
C LEU A 220 16.38 -1.95 13.64
N VAL A 221 15.50 -2.54 12.83
CA VAL A 221 14.21 -1.94 12.48
C VAL A 221 13.32 -1.79 13.72
N LEU A 222 13.28 -2.79 14.60
CA LEU A 222 12.54 -2.72 15.86
C LEU A 222 13.07 -1.60 16.75
N ALA A 223 14.40 -1.45 16.87
CA ALA A 223 15.01 -0.35 17.61
C ALA A 223 14.61 1.02 17.02
N PHE A 224 14.58 1.16 15.69
CA PHE A 224 14.11 2.39 15.04
C PHE A 224 12.62 2.65 15.24
N LEU A 225 11.77 1.62 15.21
CA LEU A 225 10.34 1.75 15.50
C LEU A 225 10.09 2.20 16.94
N LEU A 226 10.85 1.66 17.89
CA LEU A 226 10.81 2.10 19.29
C LEU A 226 11.29 3.54 19.44
N GLY A 227 12.36 3.91 18.73
CA GLY A 227 12.83 5.30 18.66
C GLY A 227 11.80 6.25 18.07
N SER A 228 11.13 5.88 16.97
CA SER A 228 10.07 6.70 16.37
C SER A 228 8.86 6.83 17.31
N LYS A 229 8.49 5.75 18.00
CA LYS A 229 7.44 5.78 19.02
C LYS A 229 7.81 6.79 20.12
N TRP A 230 9.04 6.69 20.64
CA TRP A 230 9.50 7.60 21.67
C TRP A 230 9.40 9.06 21.22
N LEU A 231 9.93 9.41 20.04
CA LEU A 231 9.84 10.77 19.48
C LEU A 231 8.39 11.28 19.33
N ILE A 232 7.47 10.44 18.83
CA ILE A 232 6.06 10.80 18.66
C ILE A 232 5.40 11.12 20.02
N PHE A 233 5.66 10.31 21.04
CA PHE A 233 4.95 10.44 22.32
C PHE A 233 5.66 11.33 23.34
N SER A 234 6.97 11.59 23.23
CA SER A 234 7.72 12.44 24.17
C SER A 234 7.87 13.88 23.68
N GLU A 235 8.10 14.13 22.39
CA GLU A 235 8.44 15.46 21.86
C GLU A 235 7.25 16.18 21.23
N THR A 236 6.33 15.45 20.57
CA THR A 236 5.19 16.05 19.85
C THR A 236 3.88 16.09 20.65
N ALA A 237 3.75 15.31 21.73
CA ALA A 237 2.50 15.20 22.48
C ALA A 237 2.10 16.45 23.28
N VAL A 238 3.06 17.30 23.67
CA VAL A 238 2.79 18.44 24.56
C VAL A 238 2.06 19.59 23.85
N ASP A 239 2.16 19.68 22.51
CA ASP A 239 1.62 20.82 21.73
C ASP A 239 0.72 20.43 20.55
N SER A 240 0.38 19.15 20.38
CA SER A 240 -0.45 18.72 19.26
C SER A 240 -1.94 18.96 19.56
N LEU A 241 -2.57 19.92 18.90
CA LEU A 241 -4.01 20.24 19.06
C LEU A 241 -4.94 19.10 18.60
N PHE A 242 -4.44 18.18 17.78
CA PHE A 242 -5.18 17.07 17.20
C PHE A 242 -5.31 15.85 18.13
N TYR A 243 -4.47 15.76 19.16
CA TYR A 243 -4.65 14.82 20.27
C TYR A 243 -4.98 15.65 21.49
N ASN A 244 -6.25 15.64 21.91
CA ASN A 244 -6.76 16.33 23.11
C ASN A 244 -5.67 16.52 24.17
N PHE A 245 -5.46 17.75 24.64
CA PHE A 245 -4.35 18.19 25.51
C PHE A 245 -4.08 17.37 26.80
N ASN A 246 -4.90 16.36 27.11
CA ASN A 246 -4.76 15.42 28.23
C ASN A 246 -4.84 13.93 27.84
N ALA A 247 -5.07 13.59 26.58
CA ALA A 247 -5.21 12.22 26.11
C ALA A 247 -3.86 11.70 25.62
N ARG A 248 -3.09 11.08 26.51
CA ARG A 248 -2.00 10.19 26.09
C ARG A 248 -2.64 9.02 25.33
N GLY A 249 -2.47 9.00 24.02
CA GLY A 249 -2.80 7.83 23.21
C GLY A 249 -1.81 6.72 23.54
N ASP A 250 -2.31 5.57 23.96
CA ASP A 250 -1.55 4.35 24.20
C ASP A 250 -1.93 3.29 23.16
N VAL A 251 -1.04 2.34 22.91
CA VAL A 251 -1.38 1.14 22.13
C VAL A 251 -2.01 0.13 23.06
N ILE A 252 -3.26 -0.24 22.80
CA ILE A 252 -4.04 -1.21 23.58
C ILE A 252 -4.30 -2.47 22.76
N LEU A 253 -4.53 -3.57 23.47
CA LEU A 253 -5.06 -4.81 22.89
C LEU A 253 -6.59 -4.73 22.90
N ASP A 254 -7.20 -4.70 21.72
CA ASP A 254 -8.66 -4.65 21.58
C ASP A 254 -9.11 -5.45 20.35
N PRO A 255 -9.10 -6.79 20.44
CA PRO A 255 -9.26 -7.66 19.29
C PRO A 255 -10.56 -7.41 18.52
N PHE A 256 -10.44 -7.22 17.21
CA PHE A 256 -11.47 -6.99 16.20
C PHE A 256 -12.34 -5.75 16.40
N ARG A 257 -12.23 -5.04 17.52
CA ARG A 257 -13.24 -4.05 17.91
C ARG A 257 -13.22 -2.79 17.05
N VAL A 258 -12.03 -2.34 16.62
CA VAL A 258 -11.89 -1.24 15.65
C VAL A 258 -12.51 -1.64 14.32
N TRP A 259 -12.15 -2.82 13.80
CA TRP A 259 -12.69 -3.32 12.53
C TRP A 259 -14.21 -3.48 12.56
N LEU A 260 -14.77 -4.09 13.61
CA LEU A 260 -16.22 -4.29 13.76
C LEU A 260 -17.01 -2.99 13.90
N LYS A 261 -16.37 -1.87 14.28
CA LYS A 261 -17.00 -0.54 14.26
C LYS A 261 -16.94 0.12 12.89
N LEU A 262 -15.96 -0.24 12.07
CA LEU A 262 -15.76 0.29 10.72
C LEU A 262 -16.44 -0.57 9.64
N SER A 263 -16.85 -1.78 9.99
CA SER A 263 -17.47 -2.75 9.09
C SER A 263 -18.96 -2.85 9.37
N GLU A 264 -19.77 -2.50 8.37
CA GLU A 264 -21.24 -2.64 8.45
C GLU A 264 -21.68 -4.08 8.20
N SER A 265 -20.89 -4.85 7.45
CA SER A 265 -21.17 -6.27 7.22
C SER A 265 -19.89 -7.11 7.18
N PRO A 266 -19.36 -7.51 8.36
CA PRO A 266 -18.04 -8.15 8.49
C PRO A 266 -17.80 -9.35 7.57
N LEU A 267 -18.82 -10.20 7.40
CA LEU A 267 -18.71 -11.35 6.51
C LEU A 267 -18.58 -10.95 5.04
N TRP A 268 -19.43 -10.04 4.57
CA TRP A 268 -19.44 -9.59 3.18
C TRP A 268 -18.22 -8.72 2.86
N ASP A 269 -17.75 -7.92 3.82
CA ASP A 269 -16.54 -7.12 3.68
C ASP A 269 -15.29 -7.98 3.49
N LEU A 270 -15.17 -9.10 4.24
CA LEU A 270 -14.10 -10.06 4.02
C LEU A 270 -14.22 -10.76 2.67
N LEU A 271 -15.43 -11.21 2.31
CA LEU A 271 -15.66 -11.92 1.04
C LEU A 271 -15.44 -11.02 -0.18
N GLY A 272 -15.76 -9.73 -0.09
CA GLY A 272 -15.51 -8.74 -1.13
C GLY A 272 -14.04 -8.33 -1.24
N SER A 273 -13.29 -8.41 -0.14
CA SER A 273 -11.88 -8.01 -0.10
C SER A 273 -10.94 -9.01 -0.79
N PHE A 274 -11.20 -10.32 -0.66
CA PHE A 274 -10.25 -11.38 -1.03
C PHE A 274 -10.68 -12.40 -2.10
N PRO A 275 -11.69 -12.18 -2.96
CA PRO A 275 -12.12 -13.22 -3.90
C PRO A 275 -11.02 -13.60 -4.88
N LEU A 276 -10.21 -12.63 -5.34
CA LEU A 276 -9.03 -12.93 -6.17
C LEU A 276 -7.99 -13.77 -5.43
N LEU A 277 -7.66 -13.43 -4.17
CA LEU A 277 -6.71 -14.19 -3.36
C LEU A 277 -7.21 -15.62 -3.12
N ILE A 278 -8.46 -15.76 -2.69
CA ILE A 278 -9.08 -17.06 -2.39
C ILE A 278 -9.09 -17.94 -3.64
N ALA A 279 -9.60 -17.42 -4.77
CA ALA A 279 -9.63 -18.17 -6.03
C ALA A 279 -8.21 -18.56 -6.50
N SER A 280 -7.23 -17.65 -6.34
CA SER A 280 -5.82 -17.92 -6.68
C SER A 280 -5.27 -19.09 -5.85
N LEU A 281 -5.51 -19.10 -4.54
CA LEU A 281 -5.06 -20.18 -3.66
C LEU A 281 -5.74 -21.51 -3.96
N ILE A 282 -7.05 -21.50 -4.25
CA ILE A 282 -7.81 -22.71 -4.60
C ILE A 282 -7.27 -23.32 -5.91
N PHE A 283 -7.07 -22.52 -6.94
CA PHE A 283 -6.72 -23.04 -8.27
C PHE A 283 -5.23 -23.29 -8.46
N PHE A 284 -4.36 -22.49 -7.84
CA PHE A 284 -2.91 -22.50 -8.07
C PHE A 284 -2.09 -22.45 -6.77
N GLY A 285 -2.67 -22.82 -5.62
CA GLY A 285 -2.01 -22.77 -4.31
C GLY A 285 -0.64 -23.46 -4.29
N LYS A 286 -0.49 -24.65 -4.89
CA LYS A 286 0.82 -25.34 -4.97
C LYS A 286 1.89 -24.49 -5.66
N THR A 287 1.54 -23.81 -6.75
CA THR A 287 2.44 -22.93 -7.50
C THR A 287 2.83 -21.71 -6.67
N PHE A 288 1.87 -21.11 -5.96
CA PHE A 288 2.14 -19.95 -5.10
C PHE A 288 3.01 -20.30 -3.89
N TRP A 289 2.68 -21.37 -3.16
CA TRP A 289 3.44 -21.79 -1.98
C TRP A 289 4.86 -22.26 -2.31
N ALA A 290 5.11 -22.73 -3.54
CA ALA A 290 6.45 -23.01 -4.01
C ALA A 290 7.30 -21.73 -4.21
N ASN A 291 6.66 -20.60 -4.53
CA ASN A 291 7.35 -19.34 -4.76
C ASN A 291 7.72 -18.65 -3.41
N PRO A 292 9.01 -18.44 -3.11
CA PRO A 292 9.44 -17.82 -1.84
C PRO A 292 9.06 -16.34 -1.73
N GLU A 293 8.98 -15.61 -2.84
CA GLU A 293 8.60 -14.19 -2.85
C GLU A 293 7.10 -14.03 -2.53
N PHE A 294 6.24 -14.92 -3.06
CA PHE A 294 4.82 -14.99 -2.71
C PHE A 294 4.64 -15.26 -1.22
N ARG A 295 5.38 -16.24 -0.67
CA ARG A 295 5.33 -16.56 0.78
C ARG A 295 5.66 -15.34 1.65
N LEU A 296 6.69 -14.58 1.29
CA LEU A 296 7.03 -13.35 2.00
C LEU A 296 5.90 -12.31 1.92
N ALA A 297 5.35 -12.07 0.72
CA ALA A 297 4.24 -11.13 0.55
C ALA A 297 2.99 -11.55 1.33
N PHE A 298 2.66 -12.85 1.30
CA PHE A 298 1.55 -13.42 2.05
C PHE A 298 1.74 -13.26 3.56
N LEU A 299 2.91 -13.63 4.10
CA LEU A 299 3.22 -13.46 5.52
C LEU A 299 3.19 -11.98 5.93
N THR A 300 3.75 -11.09 5.12
CA THR A 300 3.73 -9.64 5.35
C THR A 300 2.30 -9.12 5.46
N PHE A 301 1.43 -9.54 4.54
CA PHE A 301 0.01 -9.21 4.56
C PHE A 301 -0.72 -9.81 5.77
N SER A 302 -0.50 -11.10 6.07
CA SER A 302 -1.12 -11.78 7.22
C SER A 302 -0.75 -11.11 8.55
N PHE A 303 0.51 -10.76 8.76
CA PHE A 303 0.91 -10.01 9.96
C PHE A 303 0.35 -8.59 9.98
N GLY A 304 0.25 -7.93 8.82
CA GLY A 304 -0.43 -6.65 8.71
C GLY A 304 -1.89 -6.73 9.15
N MET A 305 -2.61 -7.76 8.72
CA MET A 305 -3.99 -8.05 9.15
C MET A 305 -4.07 -8.38 10.65
N LEU A 306 -3.15 -9.20 11.17
CA LEU A 306 -3.12 -9.54 12.59
C LEU A 306 -2.92 -8.28 13.45
N VAL A 307 -2.01 -7.39 13.05
CA VAL A 307 -1.79 -6.13 13.77
C VAL A 307 -3.06 -5.27 13.77
N PHE A 308 -3.72 -5.13 12.62
CA PHE A 308 -5.00 -4.41 12.52
C PHE A 308 -6.09 -5.00 13.41
N PHE A 309 -6.21 -6.33 13.44
CA PHE A 309 -7.24 -7.01 14.20
C PHE A 309 -6.95 -7.12 15.69
N ILE A 310 -5.72 -6.90 16.16
CA ILE A 310 -5.38 -7.11 17.58
C ILE A 310 -5.19 -5.78 18.31
N PHE A 311 -4.58 -4.80 17.65
CA PHE A 311 -4.16 -3.56 18.28
C PHE A 311 -5.06 -2.38 17.92
N ALA A 312 -5.25 -1.49 18.88
CA ALA A 312 -5.94 -0.22 18.72
C ALA A 312 -5.16 0.90 19.43
N GLU A 313 -5.41 2.14 19.04
CA GLU A 313 -4.97 3.31 19.82
C GLU A 313 -6.05 3.65 20.84
N SER A 314 -5.67 4.10 22.03
CA SER A 314 -6.61 4.63 23.01
C SER A 314 -6.93 6.11 22.75
N GLY A 315 -8.04 6.58 23.29
CA GLY A 315 -8.42 7.99 23.23
C GLY A 315 -9.00 8.41 21.87
N PRO A 316 -8.80 9.67 21.45
CA PRO A 316 -9.43 10.23 20.24
C PRO A 316 -9.09 9.45 18.96
N GLY A 317 -7.88 8.89 18.86
CA GLY A 317 -7.43 8.15 17.68
C GLY A 317 -7.96 6.72 17.56
N TYR A 318 -8.85 6.29 18.46
CA TYR A 318 -9.35 4.90 18.49
C TYR A 318 -9.98 4.44 17.17
N LEU A 319 -10.66 5.33 16.45
CA LEU A 319 -11.31 5.02 15.15
C LEU A 319 -10.52 5.51 13.93
N ASP A 320 -9.32 6.05 14.10
CA ASP A 320 -8.52 6.56 12.98
C ASP A 320 -7.94 5.45 12.10
N GLY A 321 -8.08 4.19 12.52
CA GLY A 321 -7.59 3.04 11.77
C GLY A 321 -6.08 3.07 11.60
N ASN A 322 -5.31 3.58 12.57
CA ASN A 322 -3.86 3.71 12.43
C ASN A 322 -3.14 2.38 12.18
N PHE A 323 -3.68 1.29 12.74
CA PHE A 323 -3.26 -0.08 12.46
C PHE A 323 -3.91 -0.70 11.22
N TYR A 324 -4.69 0.01 10.42
CA TYR A 324 -5.18 -0.47 9.12
C TYR A 324 -4.17 -0.18 8.00
N TRP A 325 -3.43 0.93 8.09
CA TRP A 325 -2.70 1.52 6.97
C TRP A 325 -1.58 0.65 6.36
N GLN A 326 -1.16 -0.44 7.00
CA GLN A 326 -0.26 -1.43 6.40
C GLN A 326 -0.93 -2.40 5.42
N ILE A 327 -2.26 -2.58 5.54
CA ILE A 327 -3.05 -3.51 4.72
C ILE A 327 -2.99 -3.13 3.23
N PRO A 328 -3.20 -1.86 2.83
CA PRO A 328 -3.16 -1.50 1.41
C PRO A 328 -1.84 -1.81 0.72
N ILE A 329 -0.73 -1.47 1.37
CA ILE A 329 0.59 -1.71 0.81
C ILE A 329 0.88 -3.21 0.72
N SER A 330 0.62 -3.95 1.80
CA SER A 330 0.92 -5.39 1.86
C SER A 330 0.00 -6.22 0.95
N LEU A 331 -1.29 -5.89 0.87
CA LEU A 331 -2.25 -6.56 -0.02
C LEU A 331 -1.94 -6.26 -1.50
N PHE A 332 -1.56 -5.03 -1.83
CA PHE A 332 -1.10 -4.71 -3.19
C PHE A 332 0.12 -5.54 -3.58
N LEU A 333 1.12 -5.65 -2.70
CA LEU A 333 2.31 -6.47 -2.96
C LEU A 333 1.96 -7.95 -3.09
N LEU A 334 0.99 -8.45 -2.33
CA LEU A 334 0.46 -9.80 -2.50
C LEU A 334 -0.20 -9.99 -3.87
N TYR A 335 -1.06 -9.06 -4.31
CA TYR A 335 -1.68 -9.09 -5.65
C TYR A 335 -0.66 -8.93 -6.77
N LEU A 336 0.38 -8.11 -6.58
CA LEU A 336 1.51 -8.00 -7.49
C LEU A 336 2.25 -9.33 -7.65
N MET A 337 2.47 -10.04 -6.55
CA MET A 337 3.10 -11.37 -6.57
C MET A 337 2.19 -12.43 -7.19
N ILE A 338 0.87 -12.36 -6.95
CA ILE A 338 -0.10 -13.23 -7.63
C ILE A 338 -0.01 -13.03 -9.14
N ALA A 339 -0.06 -11.77 -9.61
CA ALA A 339 0.07 -11.44 -11.03
C ALA A 339 1.38 -11.97 -11.61
N LYS A 340 2.52 -11.69 -10.96
CA LYS A 340 3.84 -12.17 -11.42
C LYS A 340 3.88 -13.69 -11.57
N VAL A 341 3.50 -14.44 -10.52
CA VAL A 341 3.59 -15.90 -10.51
C VAL A 341 2.66 -16.53 -11.55
N LEU A 342 1.45 -16.00 -11.73
CA LEU A 342 0.53 -16.47 -12.76
C LEU A 342 1.12 -16.19 -14.15
N LEU A 343 1.52 -14.95 -14.43
CA LEU A 343 2.06 -14.58 -15.74
C LEU A 343 3.31 -15.41 -16.09
N SER A 344 4.24 -15.58 -15.16
CA SER A 344 5.44 -16.40 -15.37
C SER A 344 5.09 -17.88 -15.59
N SER A 345 4.11 -18.41 -14.85
CA SER A 345 3.75 -19.83 -14.94
C SER A 345 3.01 -20.17 -16.22
N PHE A 346 2.21 -19.25 -16.77
CA PHE A 346 1.37 -19.51 -17.92
C PHE A 346 2.04 -19.20 -19.25
N PHE A 347 2.66 -18.03 -19.38
CA PHE A 347 3.18 -17.59 -20.68
C PHE A 347 4.55 -18.18 -20.98
N GLN A 348 5.38 -18.46 -19.97
CA GLN A 348 6.71 -19.03 -20.20
C GLN A 348 6.72 -20.56 -20.36
N LYS A 349 5.66 -21.27 -19.95
CA LYS A 349 5.62 -22.75 -20.01
C LYS A 349 4.78 -23.35 -21.15
N GLN A 350 4.19 -22.53 -22.02
CA GLN A 350 3.58 -22.84 -23.33
C GLN A 350 2.71 -24.12 -23.53
N GLN A 351 2.34 -24.87 -22.49
CA GLN A 351 1.42 -26.00 -22.57
C GLN A 351 0.30 -25.82 -21.53
N LEU A 352 -0.76 -25.13 -21.93
CA LEU A 352 -1.98 -25.06 -21.13
C LEU A 352 -2.95 -26.15 -21.57
N ASN A 353 -3.29 -27.04 -20.63
CA ASN A 353 -4.49 -27.86 -20.75
C ASN A 353 -5.74 -26.97 -20.56
N THR A 354 -6.86 -27.32 -21.20
CA THR A 354 -8.14 -26.59 -21.19
C THR A 354 -8.61 -26.20 -19.78
N ASN A 355 -8.41 -27.08 -18.80
CA ASN A 355 -8.77 -26.82 -17.40
C ASN A 355 -7.99 -25.65 -16.78
N SER A 356 -6.72 -25.45 -17.17
CA SER A 356 -5.92 -24.33 -16.68
C SER A 356 -6.38 -23.01 -17.30
N PHE A 357 -6.82 -23.03 -18.57
CA PHE A 357 -7.33 -21.85 -19.25
C PHE A 357 -8.62 -21.32 -18.61
N GLN A 358 -9.57 -22.21 -18.28
CA GLN A 358 -10.81 -21.83 -17.58
C GLN A 358 -10.53 -21.20 -16.21
N ARG A 359 -9.61 -21.78 -15.42
CA ARG A 359 -9.21 -21.25 -14.12
C ARG A 359 -8.60 -19.84 -14.23
N ILE A 360 -7.76 -19.59 -15.24
CA ILE A 360 -7.23 -18.25 -15.52
C ILE A 360 -8.36 -17.28 -15.89
N GLY A 361 -9.31 -17.72 -16.71
CA GLY A 361 -10.47 -16.91 -17.08
C GLY A 361 -11.25 -16.43 -15.85
N ILE A 362 -11.46 -17.32 -14.87
CA ILE A 362 -12.11 -16.97 -13.60
C ILE A 362 -11.27 -15.96 -12.80
N LEU A 363 -9.95 -16.15 -12.71
CA LEU A 363 -9.07 -15.20 -12.01
C LEU A 363 -9.04 -13.83 -12.70
N LEU A 364 -9.04 -13.80 -14.03
CA LEU A 364 -9.13 -12.56 -14.80
C LEU A 364 -10.47 -11.88 -14.57
N ALA A 365 -11.58 -12.64 -14.49
CA ALA A 365 -12.88 -12.08 -14.16
C ALA A 365 -12.88 -11.43 -12.76
N PHE A 366 -12.36 -12.10 -11.74
CA PHE A 366 -12.22 -11.49 -10.40
C PHE A 366 -11.31 -10.26 -10.42
N PHE A 367 -10.19 -10.31 -11.12
CA PHE A 367 -9.31 -9.15 -11.29
C PHE A 367 -10.05 -7.97 -11.93
N LEU A 368 -10.78 -8.20 -13.01
CA LEU A 368 -11.56 -7.16 -13.69
C LEU A 368 -12.67 -6.61 -12.78
N LEU A 369 -13.37 -7.46 -12.03
CA LEU A 369 -14.37 -7.02 -11.06
C LEU A 369 -13.77 -6.13 -9.97
N HIS A 370 -12.56 -6.44 -9.48
CA HIS A 370 -11.84 -5.57 -8.54
C HIS A 370 -11.46 -4.22 -9.17
N VAL A 371 -11.03 -4.20 -10.44
CA VAL A 371 -10.72 -2.96 -11.17
C VAL A 371 -11.96 -2.11 -11.38
N LEU A 372 -13.06 -2.72 -11.84
CA LEU A 372 -14.34 -2.03 -12.02
C LEU A 372 -14.88 -1.49 -10.70
N SER A 373 -14.70 -2.24 -9.61
CA SER A 373 -15.09 -1.79 -8.27
C SER A 373 -14.28 -0.58 -7.82
N GLY A 374 -13.00 -0.48 -8.19
CA GLY A 374 -12.22 0.72 -7.90
C GLY A 374 -12.62 1.93 -8.72
N LEU A 375 -13.00 1.74 -9.98
CA LEU A 375 -13.59 2.82 -10.78
C LEU A 375 -14.92 3.29 -10.18
N ALA A 376 -15.79 2.36 -9.78
CA ALA A 376 -17.05 2.68 -9.11
C ALA A 376 -16.83 3.39 -7.77
N TYR A 377 -15.83 2.99 -6.99
CA TYR A 377 -15.45 3.67 -5.75
C TYR A 377 -14.98 5.12 -6.02
N LEU A 378 -14.16 5.34 -7.05
CA LEU A 378 -13.70 6.68 -7.43
C LEU A 378 -14.85 7.59 -7.89
N ILE A 379 -15.88 7.03 -8.53
CA ILE A 379 -17.10 7.77 -8.87
C ILE A 379 -17.88 8.11 -7.59
N ARG A 380 -18.13 7.13 -6.72
CA ARG A 380 -18.90 7.34 -5.49
C ARG A 380 -18.25 8.38 -4.59
N ILE A 381 -16.94 8.29 -4.33
CA ILE A 381 -16.25 9.29 -3.49
C ILE A 381 -16.31 10.70 -4.11
N SER A 382 -16.47 10.81 -5.43
CA SER A 382 -16.66 12.09 -6.12
C SER A 382 -18.09 12.64 -6.04
N GLU A 383 -19.10 11.76 -5.96
CA GLU A 383 -20.52 12.16 -6.00
C GLU A 383 -21.10 12.37 -4.60
N SER A 384 -20.79 11.47 -3.65
CA SER A 384 -21.50 11.45 -2.38
C SER A 384 -20.96 12.47 -1.39
N GLY A 385 -19.69 12.90 -1.49
CA GLY A 385 -19.02 13.69 -0.44
C GLY A 385 -18.98 13.02 0.95
N ILE A 386 -19.72 11.92 1.13
CA ILE A 386 -19.88 11.15 2.36
C ILE A 386 -18.60 10.36 2.61
N THR A 387 -18.12 10.60 3.83
CA THR A 387 -16.97 10.05 4.52
C THR A 387 -17.06 8.55 4.73
N LEU A 388 -15.89 7.91 4.58
CA LEU A 388 -15.38 6.70 5.26
C LEU A 388 -16.42 5.71 5.77
#